data_AF-A0AA35Q8L9-F1
#
_entry.id   AF-A0AA35Q8L9-F1
#
_cell.length_a   1.000
_cell.length_b   1.000
_cell.length_c   1.000
_cell.angle_alpha   90.00
_cell.angle_beta   90.00
_cell.angle_gamma   90.00
#
_symmetry.space_group_name_H-M   'P 1'
#
loop_
_entity.id
_entity.type
_entity.pdbx_description
1 polymer ?
#
loop_
_entity_poly.entity_id
_entity_poly.type
_entity_poly.pdbx_seq_one_letter_code
_entity_poly.pdbx_strand_id
1 'polypeptide(L)'
;MRFLTIIATALYTLGFVSAQSCTPNGPNGAHTSGTPGCTCNPNGSITCAGFQVCGVGNTNANIDARSVYTATVQCRNKGGQIVEVKTQGVTVPKTVSNLRTKNGCLTVPSITTDAPTEQQLLAAATCPNGNWSKVLKDGTITDAWTYAVTFAGFSSCPYVSLSGNCP
;
A
#
# COMPACT_ATOMS: atom_id res chain seq x y z
N MET A 1 1.82 -21.97 -40.88
CA MET A 1 1.33 -21.19 -39.74
C MET A 1 2.37 -21.24 -38.63
N ARG A 2 3.10 -20.14 -38.40
CA ARG A 2 4.11 -20.02 -37.34
C ARG A 2 3.46 -19.19 -36.22
N PHE A 3 3.15 -19.82 -35.09
CA PHE A 3 2.65 -19.12 -33.90
C PHE A 3 3.83 -18.40 -33.24
N LEU A 4 3.81 -17.07 -33.22
CA LEU A 4 4.70 -16.26 -32.40
C LEU A 4 4.12 -16.19 -30.98
N THR A 5 4.78 -16.85 -30.03
CA THR A 5 4.50 -16.72 -28.60
C THR A 5 5.21 -15.48 -28.08
N ILE A 6 4.47 -14.42 -27.75
CA ILE A 6 5.01 -13.23 -27.09
C ILE A 6 5.09 -13.53 -25.59
N ILE A 7 6.31 -13.74 -25.08
CA ILE A 7 6.57 -13.84 -23.65
C ILE A 7 6.58 -12.40 -23.11
N ALA A 8 5.53 -12.00 -22.42
CA ALA A 8 5.46 -10.71 -21.73
C ALA A 8 6.29 -10.80 -20.43
N THR A 9 7.51 -10.28 -20.45
CA THR A 9 8.34 -10.14 -19.25
C THR A 9 7.78 -9.02 -18.39
N ALA A 10 7.21 -9.36 -17.24
CA ALA A 10 6.80 -8.37 -16.24
C ALA A 10 8.06 -7.67 -15.68
N LEU A 11 8.25 -6.39 -16.02
CA LEU A 11 9.25 -5.55 -15.36
C LEU A 11 8.75 -5.20 -13.97
N TYR A 12 9.36 -5.80 -12.95
CA TYR A 12 9.17 -5.37 -11.56
C TYR A 12 9.94 -4.08 -11.35
N THR A 13 9.23 -2.95 -11.31
CA THR A 13 9.83 -1.67 -10.90
C THR A 13 10.16 -1.74 -9.41
N LEU A 14 11.45 -1.65 -9.07
CA LEU A 14 11.88 -1.39 -7.71
C LEU A 14 11.35 -0.01 -7.30
N GLY A 15 10.40 0.03 -6.37
CA GLY A 15 9.89 1.27 -5.81
C GLY A 15 10.99 2.01 -5.06
N PHE A 16 11.16 3.30 -5.34
CA PHE A 16 12.06 4.16 -4.57
C PHE A 16 11.47 4.40 -3.19
N VAL A 17 12.14 3.92 -2.14
CA VAL A 17 11.75 4.16 -0.75
C VAL A 17 12.20 5.57 -0.37
N SER A 18 11.28 6.49 -0.09
CA SER A 18 11.64 7.83 0.41
C SER A 18 12.17 7.75 1.85
N ALA A 19 13.25 8.46 2.15
CA ALA A 19 13.87 8.48 3.47
C ALA A 19 12.93 9.07 4.53
N GLN A 20 12.87 8.42 5.70
CA GLN A 20 12.14 8.93 6.87
C GLN A 20 12.74 10.26 7.36
N SER A 21 11.87 11.18 7.76
CA SER A 21 12.25 12.45 8.38
C SER A 21 12.64 12.32 9.86
N CYS A 22 12.66 11.10 10.40
CA CYS A 22 12.89 10.85 11.82
C CYS A 22 13.72 9.58 12.03
N THR A 23 14.48 9.53 13.13
CA THR A 23 15.39 8.42 13.41
C THR A 23 14.62 7.18 13.85
N PRO A 24 14.78 6.01 13.18
CA PRO A 24 14.12 4.78 13.59
C PRO A 24 14.37 4.46 15.06
N ASN A 25 13.32 4.06 15.77
CA ASN A 25 13.36 3.86 17.21
C ASN A 25 12.84 2.45 17.58
N GLY A 26 13.48 1.82 18.56
CA GLY A 26 13.15 0.49 19.05
C GLY A 26 14.00 0.09 20.24
N PRO A 27 13.78 -1.12 20.80
CA PRO A 27 14.57 -1.63 21.93
C PRO A 27 16.08 -1.62 21.64
N ASN A 28 16.88 -1.38 22.69
CA ASN A 28 18.33 -1.41 22.56
C ASN A 28 18.81 -2.82 22.15
N GLY A 29 19.67 -2.91 21.14
CA GLY A 29 20.13 -4.17 20.56
C GLY A 29 19.22 -4.74 19.46
N ALA A 30 18.11 -4.05 19.13
CA ALA A 30 17.23 -4.46 18.04
C ALA A 30 17.97 -4.43 16.70
N HIS A 31 18.03 -5.57 16.03
CA HIS A 31 18.60 -5.71 14.69
C HIS A 31 17.70 -6.57 13.80
N THR A 32 17.59 -6.16 12.54
CA THR A 32 16.80 -6.85 11.53
C THR A 32 17.57 -8.03 10.95
N SER A 33 16.90 -9.16 10.80
CA SER A 33 17.34 -10.31 10.02
C SER A 33 16.37 -10.51 8.84
N GLY A 34 16.93 -10.59 7.63
CA GLY A 34 16.17 -10.44 6.39
C GLY A 34 16.02 -8.98 5.97
N THR A 35 15.37 -8.75 4.83
CA THR A 35 15.20 -7.42 4.24
C THR A 35 13.72 -7.06 4.21
N PRO A 36 13.27 -6.05 4.97
CA PRO A 36 11.93 -5.49 4.83
C PRO A 36 11.74 -4.96 3.41
N GLY A 37 10.63 -5.29 2.77
CA GLY A 37 10.35 -4.83 1.42
C GLY A 37 8.89 -5.05 1.06
N CYS A 38 8.35 -4.19 0.20
CA CYS A 38 7.00 -4.32 -0.33
C CYS A 38 7.00 -4.32 -1.86
N THR A 39 6.08 -5.06 -2.45
CA THR A 39 5.90 -5.19 -3.91
C THR A 39 4.47 -4.87 -4.29
N CYS A 40 4.29 -4.21 -5.43
CA CYS A 40 2.99 -3.96 -6.04
C CYS A 40 2.48 -5.23 -6.74
N ASN A 41 1.21 -5.56 -6.51
CA ASN A 41 0.53 -6.67 -7.16
C ASN A 41 -0.27 -6.16 -8.38
N PRO A 42 -0.53 -6.99 -9.41
CA PRO A 42 -1.29 -6.59 -10.59
C PRO A 42 -2.72 -6.10 -10.33
N ASN A 43 -3.31 -6.48 -9.19
CA ASN A 43 -4.64 -6.02 -8.77
C ASN A 43 -4.61 -4.69 -7.99
N GLY A 44 -3.45 -4.02 -7.90
CA GLY A 44 -3.27 -2.75 -7.19
C GLY A 44 -3.05 -2.88 -5.68
N SER A 45 -3.09 -4.09 -5.11
CA SER A 45 -2.70 -4.29 -3.71
C SER A 45 -1.18 -4.25 -3.54
N ILE A 46 -0.70 -4.06 -2.31
CA ILE A 46 0.71 -4.23 -1.96
C ILE A 46 0.91 -5.46 -1.08
N THR A 47 2.02 -6.16 -1.29
CA THR A 47 2.49 -7.24 -0.39
C THR A 47 3.80 -6.82 0.23
N CYS A 48 3.85 -6.75 1.56
CA CYS A 48 5.07 -6.52 2.32
C CYS A 48 5.60 -7.84 2.88
N ALA A 49 6.82 -8.20 2.51
CA ALA A 49 7.46 -9.46 2.88
C ALA A 49 7.69 -9.56 4.40
N GLY A 50 7.61 -10.78 4.92
CA GLY A 50 7.94 -11.05 6.31
C GLY A 50 9.45 -10.99 6.57
N PHE A 51 9.82 -10.63 7.80
CA PHE A 51 11.20 -10.57 8.27
C PHE A 51 11.25 -10.77 9.78
N GLN A 52 12.45 -10.74 10.37
CA GLN A 52 12.61 -10.90 11.82
C GLN A 52 13.35 -9.70 12.41
N VAL A 53 12.99 -9.31 13.63
CA VAL A 53 13.76 -8.35 14.43
C VAL A 53 14.13 -9.01 15.75
N CYS A 54 15.41 -9.21 15.99
CA CYS A 54 15.94 -9.82 17.21
C CYS A 54 16.60 -8.77 18.11
N GLY A 55 16.82 -9.12 19.38
CA GLY A 55 17.33 -8.18 20.39
C GLY A 55 16.26 -7.23 20.91
N VAL A 56 14.98 -7.60 20.80
CA VAL A 56 13.84 -6.75 21.19
C VAL A 56 13.32 -7.03 22.61
N GLY A 57 13.92 -8.01 23.30
CA GLY A 57 13.46 -8.46 24.62
C GLY A 57 12.02 -8.98 24.57
N ASN A 58 11.18 -8.49 25.47
CA ASN A 58 9.74 -8.80 25.53
C ASN A 58 8.86 -7.71 24.90
N THR A 59 9.44 -6.86 24.03
CA THR A 59 8.75 -5.70 23.48
C THR A 59 7.93 -6.09 22.26
N ASN A 60 6.62 -6.11 22.41
CA ASN A 60 5.70 -6.34 21.30
C ASN A 60 5.73 -5.20 20.28
N ALA A 61 5.20 -5.44 19.09
CA ALA A 61 5.10 -4.43 18.05
C ALA A 61 3.73 -4.43 17.37
N ASN A 62 3.49 -3.37 16.60
CA ASN A 62 2.37 -3.23 15.70
C ASN A 62 2.89 -3.01 14.28
N ILE A 63 2.12 -3.49 13.30
CA ILE A 63 2.29 -3.16 11.89
C ILE A 63 1.13 -2.26 11.48
N ASP A 64 1.44 -1.17 10.80
CA ASP A 64 0.47 -0.32 10.12
C ASP A 64 0.85 -0.23 8.66
N ALA A 65 -0.01 -0.73 7.78
CA ALA A 65 0.11 -0.52 6.34
C ALA A 65 -1.13 0.22 5.85
N ARG A 66 -0.93 1.13 4.91
CA ARG A 66 -2.00 1.96 4.36
C ARG A 66 -1.71 2.26 2.91
N SER A 67 -2.69 2.01 2.06
CA SER A 67 -2.71 2.43 0.65
C SER A 67 -3.77 3.51 0.45
N VAL A 68 -3.48 4.48 -0.41
CA VAL A 68 -4.39 5.57 -0.78
C VAL A 68 -4.51 5.61 -2.29
N TYR A 69 -5.69 5.22 -2.76
CA TYR A 69 -5.99 5.07 -4.17
C TYR A 69 -6.69 6.31 -4.72
N THR A 70 -6.30 6.71 -5.91
CA THR A 70 -7.04 7.69 -6.69
C THR A 70 -7.17 7.23 -8.13
N ALA A 71 -8.22 7.65 -8.81
CA ALA A 71 -8.46 7.30 -10.22
C ALA A 71 -9.13 8.45 -10.96
N THR A 72 -9.23 8.34 -12.28
CA THR A 72 -10.02 9.26 -13.11
C THR A 72 -11.36 8.61 -13.44
N VAL A 73 -12.44 9.35 -13.24
CA VAL A 73 -13.80 8.93 -13.59
C VAL A 73 -14.31 9.82 -14.70
N GLN A 74 -14.87 9.20 -15.74
CA GLN A 74 -15.60 9.89 -16.80
C GLN A 74 -17.06 10.03 -16.39
N CYS A 75 -17.48 11.27 -16.20
CA CYS A 75 -18.87 11.65 -16.04
C CYS A 75 -19.47 11.91 -17.43
N ARG A 76 -20.52 11.17 -17.81
CA ARG A 76 -21.23 11.36 -19.08
C ARG A 76 -22.66 11.85 -18.86
N ASN A 77 -23.06 12.93 -19.53
CA ASN A 77 -24.44 13.38 -19.50
C ASN A 77 -25.28 12.73 -20.61
N LYS A 78 -26.61 12.92 -20.55
CA LYS A 78 -27.54 12.41 -21.57
C LYS A 78 -27.32 13.00 -22.98
N GLY A 79 -26.70 14.17 -23.07
CA GLY A 79 -26.33 14.83 -24.34
C GLY A 79 -25.03 14.31 -24.96
N GLY A 80 -24.36 13.35 -24.33
CA GLY A 80 -23.11 12.76 -24.83
C GLY A 80 -21.84 13.52 -24.44
N GLN A 81 -21.94 14.61 -23.70
CA GLN A 81 -20.78 15.32 -23.17
C GLN A 81 -20.10 14.47 -22.10
N ILE A 82 -18.77 14.45 -22.12
CA ILE A 82 -17.92 13.77 -21.15
C ILE A 82 -17.10 14.81 -20.40
N VAL A 83 -17.02 14.68 -19.08
CA VAL A 83 -16.11 15.42 -18.21
C VAL A 83 -15.33 14.42 -17.38
N GLU A 84 -14.01 14.59 -17.32
CA GLU A 84 -13.15 13.76 -16.48
C GLU A 84 -12.97 14.41 -15.10
N VAL A 85 -13.14 13.63 -14.05
CA VAL A 85 -12.94 14.07 -12.66
C VAL A 85 -11.99 13.13 -11.95
N LYS A 86 -11.14 13.66 -11.06
CA LYS A 86 -10.31 12.84 -10.18
C LYS A 86 -11.14 12.40 -8.98
N THR A 87 -11.02 11.15 -8.57
CA THR A 87 -11.62 10.68 -7.32
C THR A 87 -10.95 11.37 -6.12
N GLN A 88 -11.69 11.50 -5.03
CA GLN A 88 -11.06 11.66 -3.72
C GLN A 88 -10.25 10.41 -3.37
N GLY A 89 -9.30 10.54 -2.44
CA GLY A 89 -8.46 9.43 -2.00
C GLY A 89 -9.26 8.37 -1.25
N VAL A 90 -9.26 7.13 -1.77
CA VAL A 90 -9.84 5.98 -1.09
C VAL A 90 -8.73 5.31 -0.27
N THR A 91 -8.85 5.35 1.06
CA THR A 91 -7.87 4.76 1.96
C THR A 91 -8.21 3.32 2.30
N VAL A 92 -7.25 2.40 2.16
CA VAL A 92 -7.38 1.01 2.58
C VAL A 92 -6.29 0.69 3.62
N PRO A 93 -6.63 0.62 4.92
CA PRO A 93 -5.68 0.28 5.97
C PRO A 93 -5.58 -1.24 6.16
N LYS A 94 -4.41 -1.70 6.61
CA LYS A 94 -4.15 -3.05 7.08
C LYS A 94 -3.26 -2.97 8.31
N THR A 95 -3.81 -3.35 9.46
CA THR A 95 -3.08 -3.32 10.73
C THR A 95 -2.92 -4.71 11.31
N VAL A 96 -1.78 -4.96 11.95
CA VAL A 96 -1.57 -6.13 12.79
C VAL A 96 -1.10 -5.64 14.15
N SER A 97 -1.95 -5.78 15.16
CA SER A 97 -1.68 -5.30 16.50
C SER A 97 -1.11 -6.40 17.39
N ASN A 98 -0.28 -6.01 18.36
CA ASN A 98 0.21 -6.86 19.43
C ASN A 98 0.95 -8.11 18.93
N LEU A 99 1.81 -7.94 17.93
CA LEU A 99 2.74 -8.97 17.51
C LEU A 99 3.67 -9.29 18.67
N ARG A 100 3.57 -10.53 19.13
CA ARG A 100 4.29 -10.98 20.31
C ARG A 100 5.69 -11.44 19.96
N THR A 101 6.63 -11.03 20.79
CA THR A 101 8.00 -11.54 20.75
C THR A 101 8.08 -12.95 21.33
N LYS A 102 8.99 -13.76 20.80
CA LYS A 102 9.36 -15.07 21.35
C LYS A 102 10.88 -15.14 21.45
N ASN A 103 11.39 -15.43 22.65
CA ASN A 103 12.83 -15.56 22.92
C ASN A 103 13.66 -14.34 22.47
N GLY A 104 13.18 -13.12 22.70
CA GLY A 104 13.90 -11.90 22.32
C GLY A 104 13.83 -11.54 20.83
N CYS A 105 13.04 -12.26 20.04
CA CYS A 105 12.83 -12.00 18.62
C CYS A 105 11.35 -11.81 18.28
N LEU A 106 11.07 -10.84 17.42
CA LEU A 106 9.78 -10.59 16.80
C LEU A 106 9.79 -11.18 15.39
N THR A 107 8.84 -12.05 15.08
CA THR A 107 8.58 -12.46 13.69
C THR A 107 7.53 -11.53 13.10
N VAL A 108 7.95 -10.74 12.11
CA VAL A 108 7.06 -9.86 11.35
C VAL A 108 6.48 -10.68 10.19
N PRO A 109 5.17 -10.96 10.15
CA PRO A 109 4.58 -11.75 9.09
C PRO A 109 4.56 -10.99 7.76
N SER A 110 4.48 -11.74 6.67
CA SER A 110 4.08 -11.16 5.39
C SER A 110 2.64 -10.66 5.48
N ILE A 111 2.37 -9.47 4.95
CA ILE A 111 1.01 -8.91 4.88
C ILE A 111 0.71 -8.41 3.48
N THR A 112 -0.55 -8.54 3.08
CA THR A 112 -1.08 -8.00 1.83
C THR A 112 -2.25 -7.07 2.14
N THR A 113 -2.25 -5.88 1.55
CA THR A 113 -3.40 -4.95 1.59
C THR A 113 -4.47 -5.39 0.61
N ASP A 114 -5.67 -4.83 0.75
CA ASP A 114 -6.69 -4.97 -0.28
C ASP A 114 -6.64 -3.76 -1.23
N ALA A 115 -7.09 -3.95 -2.47
CA ALA A 115 -7.35 -2.84 -3.39
C ALA A 115 -8.84 -2.47 -3.34
N PRO A 116 -9.22 -1.20 -3.57
CA PRO A 116 -10.62 -0.80 -3.60
C PRO A 116 -11.33 -1.39 -4.82
N THR A 117 -12.60 -1.67 -4.66
CA THR A 117 -13.50 -2.00 -5.76
C THR A 117 -13.72 -0.80 -6.69
N GLU A 118 -14.09 -1.07 -7.93
CA GLU A 118 -14.49 -0.01 -8.88
C GLU A 118 -15.61 0.87 -8.28
N GLN A 119 -16.61 0.27 -7.65
CA GLN A 119 -17.73 0.99 -7.04
C GLN A 119 -17.26 1.97 -5.95
N GLN A 120 -16.25 1.61 -5.15
CA GLN A 120 -15.67 2.52 -4.16
C GLN A 120 -14.99 3.72 -4.84
N LEU A 121 -14.27 3.50 -5.94
CA LEU A 121 -13.65 4.59 -6.72
C LEU A 121 -14.72 5.49 -7.38
N LEU A 122 -15.77 4.90 -7.96
CA LEU A 122 -16.89 5.66 -8.54
C LEU A 122 -17.63 6.48 -7.46
N ALA A 123 -17.82 5.91 -6.27
CA ALA A 123 -18.43 6.62 -5.15
C ALA A 123 -17.56 7.81 -4.68
N ALA A 124 -16.24 7.69 -4.78
CA ALA A 124 -15.29 8.75 -4.43
C ALA A 124 -15.16 9.87 -5.49
N ALA A 125 -15.82 9.75 -6.65
CA ALA A 125 -15.88 10.81 -7.66
C ALA A 125 -17.12 11.70 -7.50
N THR A 126 -16.98 13.00 -7.77
CA THR A 126 -18.12 13.94 -7.80
C THR A 126 -18.34 14.42 -9.24
N CYS A 127 -19.46 14.03 -9.84
CA CYS A 127 -19.89 14.57 -11.14
C CYS A 127 -20.65 15.89 -10.96
N PRO A 128 -20.80 16.71 -12.03
CA PRO A 128 -21.42 18.04 -11.91
C PRO A 128 -22.83 18.04 -11.29
N ASN A 129 -23.63 17.00 -11.51
CA ASN A 129 -24.90 16.75 -10.82
C ASN A 129 -25.37 15.29 -10.98
N GLY A 130 -26.53 14.93 -10.43
CA GLY A 130 -27.10 13.57 -10.47
C GLY A 130 -27.59 13.06 -11.83
N ASN A 131 -27.58 13.89 -12.88
CA ASN A 131 -27.95 13.46 -14.25
C ASN A 131 -26.78 12.90 -15.06
N TRP A 132 -25.61 12.73 -14.44
CA TRP A 132 -24.41 12.21 -15.07
C TRP A 132 -24.17 10.76 -14.66
N SER A 133 -23.91 9.88 -15.62
CA SER A 133 -23.43 8.53 -15.34
C SER A 133 -21.92 8.54 -15.11
N LYS A 134 -21.43 7.65 -14.26
CA LYS A 134 -20.01 7.52 -13.92
C LYS A 134 -19.44 6.25 -14.56
N VAL A 135 -18.26 6.36 -15.15
CA VAL A 135 -17.48 5.23 -15.65
C VAL A 135 -16.03 5.43 -15.23
N LEU A 136 -15.39 4.40 -14.69
CA LEU A 136 -13.97 4.47 -14.33
C LEU A 136 -13.14 4.47 -15.61
N LYS A 137 -12.13 5.34 -15.70
CA LYS A 137 -11.21 5.36 -16.83
C LYS A 137 -10.11 4.33 -16.60
N ASP A 138 -10.02 3.34 -17.48
CA ASP A 138 -9.00 2.29 -17.41
C ASP A 138 -7.58 2.85 -17.34
N GLY A 139 -6.71 2.19 -16.58
CA GLY A 139 -5.30 2.56 -16.46
C GLY A 139 -5.02 3.88 -15.74
N THR A 140 -5.99 4.43 -14.99
CA THR A 140 -5.83 5.69 -14.25
C THR A 140 -5.79 5.53 -12.74
N ILE A 141 -5.94 4.30 -12.25
CA ILE A 141 -5.80 3.99 -10.83
C ILE A 141 -4.33 4.17 -10.46
N THR A 142 -4.08 4.94 -9.41
CA THR A 142 -2.76 5.15 -8.83
C THR A 142 -2.84 4.92 -7.34
N ASP A 143 -1.85 4.25 -6.76
CA ASP A 143 -1.74 4.04 -5.32
C ASP A 143 -0.55 4.82 -4.73
N ALA A 144 -0.73 5.33 -3.52
CA ALA A 144 0.33 5.80 -2.65
C ALA A 144 0.24 5.05 -1.32
N TRP A 145 1.28 4.29 -0.98
CA TRP A 145 1.26 3.40 0.16
C TRP A 145 2.37 3.70 1.18
N THR A 146 2.10 3.28 2.41
CA THR A 146 3.00 3.32 3.56
C THR A 146 2.93 2.01 4.32
N TYR A 147 4.04 1.62 4.94
CA TYR A 147 4.17 0.46 5.80
C TYR A 147 5.09 0.81 6.97
N ALA A 148 4.68 0.53 8.19
CA ALA A 148 5.43 0.84 9.39
C ALA A 148 5.38 -0.31 10.40
N VAL A 149 6.51 -0.58 11.05
CA VAL A 149 6.61 -1.45 12.23
C VAL A 149 7.01 -0.61 13.43
N THR A 150 6.18 -0.59 14.47
CA THR A 150 6.40 0.23 15.66
C THR A 150 6.39 -0.64 16.91
N PHE A 151 7.43 -0.54 17.73
CA PHE A 151 7.49 -1.25 19.01
C PHE A 151 6.67 -0.53 20.09
N ALA A 152 6.06 -1.30 21.00
CA ALA A 152 5.33 -0.77 22.14
C ALA A 152 6.28 0.07 23.02
N GLY A 153 5.87 1.31 23.33
CA GLY A 153 6.70 2.27 24.06
C GLY A 153 7.67 3.08 23.20
N PHE A 154 7.76 2.83 21.89
CA PHE A 154 8.65 3.50 20.94
C PHE A 154 7.85 4.24 19.86
N SER A 155 6.95 5.14 20.25
CA SER A 155 5.99 5.78 19.33
C SER A 155 6.51 7.05 18.64
N SER A 156 7.72 7.51 18.96
CA SER A 156 8.28 8.73 18.35
C SER A 156 8.62 8.55 16.87
N CYS A 157 9.01 7.33 16.48
CA CYS A 157 9.33 6.92 15.12
C CYS A 157 9.16 5.40 14.98
N PRO A 158 8.68 4.90 13.83
CA PRO A 158 8.66 3.47 13.59
C PRO A 158 10.09 2.93 13.40
N TYR A 159 10.28 1.67 13.77
CA TYR A 159 11.56 0.95 13.61
C TYR A 159 11.85 0.61 12.14
N VAL A 160 10.80 0.24 11.40
CA VAL A 160 10.83 0.12 9.94
C VAL A 160 9.76 1.04 9.39
N SER A 161 10.09 1.85 8.39
CA SER A 161 9.11 2.57 7.58
C SER A 161 9.47 2.43 6.11
N LEU A 162 8.49 2.06 5.32
CA LEU A 162 8.57 1.99 3.86
C LEU A 162 7.41 2.79 3.29
N SER A 163 7.62 3.36 2.11
CA SER A 163 6.58 4.03 1.35
C SER A 163 6.90 3.94 -0.14
N GLY A 164 5.88 4.08 -0.96
CA GLY A 164 6.03 4.06 -2.40
C GLY A 164 4.72 4.29 -3.11
N ASN A 165 4.74 4.07 -4.42
CA ASN A 165 3.58 4.16 -5.28
C ASN A 165 3.48 2.91 -6.13
N CYS A 166 2.25 2.45 -6.39
CA CYS A 166 2.00 1.43 -7.40
C CYS A 166 1.39 2.08 -8.65
N PRO A 167 1.87 1.70 -9.84
CA PRO A 167 1.29 2.13 -11.11
C PRO A 167 -0.09 1.53 -11.35
#